data_AF-A0A9D9EU16-F1
#
_entry.id   AF-A0A9D9EU16-F1
#
_cell.length_a   1.000
_cell.length_b   1.000
_cell.length_c   1.000
_cell.angle_alpha   90.00
_cell.angle_beta   90.00
_cell.angle_gamma   90.00
#
_symmetry.space_group_name_H-M   'P 1'
#
loop_
_entity.id
_entity.type
_entity.pdbx_description
1 polymer ?
#
loop_
_entity_poly.entity_id
_entity_poly.type
_entity_poly.pdbx_seq_one_letter_code
_entity_poly.pdbx_strand_id
1 'polypeptide(L)'
;MAQKPSIPKGTRDFGPAEMAGRNYIFDTIRSVFKCYGYAPIETPAMENLATLLGKYGDEGDKLLFRILNSGDAFSGIDFQSYRLDGEDQYNSKALSLKVCEKGLRYDLTVPFARYVVQH
;
A
#
# COMPACT_ATOMS: atom_id res chain seq x y z
N MET A 1 22.00 22.80 13.05
CA MET A 1 22.25 22.65 11.60
C MET A 1 20.93 22.38 10.91
N ALA A 2 20.60 23.09 9.83
CA ALA A 2 19.37 22.82 9.09
C ALA A 2 19.52 21.49 8.33
N GLN A 3 18.60 20.55 8.55
CA GLN A 3 18.61 19.26 7.87
C GLN A 3 18.16 19.48 6.42
N LYS A 4 18.98 19.06 5.45
CA LYS A 4 18.61 19.12 4.03
C LYS A 4 17.46 18.13 3.77
N PRO A 5 16.35 18.55 3.15
CA PRO A 5 15.31 17.63 2.72
C PRO A 5 15.87 16.57 1.78
N SER A 6 15.36 15.34 1.89
CA SER A 6 15.71 14.23 1.01
C SER A 6 14.48 13.36 0.79
N ILE A 7 14.47 12.64 -0.33
CA ILE A 7 13.38 11.74 -0.68
C ILE A 7 13.53 10.38 0.03
N PRO A 8 12.43 9.66 0.31
CA PRO A 8 12.50 8.32 0.90
C PRO A 8 13.33 7.35 0.06
N LYS A 9 14.01 6.41 0.72
CA LYS A 9 14.77 5.36 0.03
C LYS A 9 13.87 4.58 -0.93
N GLY A 10 14.37 4.32 -2.14
CA GLY A 10 13.62 3.61 -3.18
C GLY A 10 12.66 4.49 -4.00
N THR A 11 12.68 5.81 -3.80
CA THR A 11 11.91 6.78 -4.59
C THR A 11 12.82 7.67 -5.45
N ARG A 12 12.25 8.31 -6.47
CA ARG A 12 12.94 9.29 -7.32
C ARG A 12 11.94 10.32 -7.88
N ASP A 13 12.42 11.53 -8.08
CA ASP A 13 11.70 12.56 -8.84
C ASP A 13 11.84 12.30 -10.34
N PHE A 14 10.83 12.72 -11.12
CA PHE A 14 10.86 12.63 -12.58
C PHE A 14 10.84 14.03 -13.18
N GLY A 15 11.85 14.35 -13.99
CA GLY A 15 11.95 15.63 -14.68
C GLY A 15 11.02 15.72 -15.91
N PRO A 16 10.93 16.89 -16.55
CA PRO A 16 10.05 17.11 -17.69
C PRO A 16 10.26 16.12 -18.85
N ALA A 17 11.51 15.81 -19.21
CA ALA A 17 11.84 14.89 -20.29
C ALA A 17 11.39 13.45 -19.98
N GLU A 18 11.59 12.98 -18.75
CA GLU A 18 11.15 11.65 -18.31
C GLU A 18 9.63 11.55 -18.28
N MET A 19 8.96 12.59 -17.78
CA MET A 19 7.49 12.64 -17.75
C MET A 19 6.90 12.66 -19.16
N ALA A 20 7.50 13.38 -20.11
CA ALA A 20 7.09 13.37 -21.51
C ALA A 20 7.16 11.95 -22.11
N GLY A 21 8.27 11.24 -21.89
CA GLY A 21 8.42 9.85 -22.34
C GLY A 21 7.41 8.89 -21.68
N ARG A 22 7.17 9.02 -20.37
CA ARG A 22 6.18 8.21 -19.66
C ARG A 22 4.77 8.45 -20.18
N ASN A 23 4.39 9.70 -20.41
CA ASN A 23 3.06 10.04 -20.93
C ASN A 23 2.85 9.49 -22.33
N TYR A 24 3.86 9.57 -23.21
CA TYR A 24 3.79 8.95 -24.54
C TYR A 24 3.51 7.45 -24.47
N ILE A 25 4.20 6.73 -23.59
CA ILE A 25 3.97 5.29 -23.37
C ILE A 25 2.55 5.04 -22.86
N PHE A 26 2.11 5.78 -21.83
CA PHE A 26 0.78 5.60 -21.26
C PHE A 26 -0.34 5.95 -22.24
N ASP A 27 -0.19 7.01 -23.04
CA ASP A 27 -1.16 7.41 -24.05
C ASP A 27 -1.29 6.37 -25.17
N THR A 28 -0.17 5.80 -25.60
CA THR A 28 -0.14 4.71 -26.59
C THR A 28 -0.86 3.47 -26.05
N ILE A 29 -0.60 3.07 -24.80
CA ILE A 29 -1.26 1.91 -24.19
C ILE A 29 -2.78 2.19 -24.00
N ARG A 30 -3.13 3.40 -23.53
CA ARG A 30 -4.53 3.81 -23.35
C ARG A 30 -5.30 3.82 -24.68
N SER A 31 -4.70 4.29 -25.77
CA SER A 31 -5.38 4.33 -27.07
C SER A 31 -5.72 2.93 -27.55
N VAL A 32 -4.81 1.96 -27.39
CA VAL A 32 -5.06 0.55 -27.70
C VAL A 32 -6.19 -0.01 -26.86
N PHE A 33 -6.19 0.16 -25.53
CA PHE A 33 -7.28 -0.33 -24.67
C PHE A 33 -8.65 0.23 -25.09
N LYS A 34 -8.72 1.51 -25.46
CA LYS A 34 -9.96 2.15 -25.94
C LYS A 34 -10.46 1.53 -27.25
N CYS A 35 -9.57 1.16 -28.18
CA CYS A 35 -9.95 0.48 -29.42
C CYS A 35 -10.67 -0.85 -29.18
N TYR A 36 -10.42 -1.50 -28.04
CA TYR A 36 -11.05 -2.75 -27.63
C TYR A 36 -12.19 -2.57 -26.61
N GLY A 37 -12.69 -1.35 -26.43
CA GLY A 37 -13.85 -1.06 -25.58
C GLY A 37 -13.57 -1.07 -24.08
N TYR A 38 -12.31 -1.11 -23.65
CA TYR A 38 -11.97 -1.03 -22.23
C TYR A 38 -12.12 0.41 -21.73
N ALA A 39 -12.83 0.57 -20.60
CA ALA A 39 -12.95 1.84 -19.89
C ALA A 39 -11.96 1.89 -18.71
N PRO A 40 -11.30 3.03 -18.46
CA PRO A 40 -10.43 3.17 -17.31
C PRO A 40 -11.23 3.26 -16.01
N ILE A 41 -10.69 2.66 -14.96
CA ILE A 41 -11.09 2.91 -13.58
C ILE A 41 -9.85 3.24 -12.75
N GLU A 42 -10.04 3.92 -11.63
CA GLU A 42 -8.97 4.19 -10.69
C GLU A 42 -9.46 3.86 -9.28
N THR A 43 -8.66 3.09 -8.55
CA THR A 43 -8.90 2.79 -7.14
C THR A 43 -7.98 3.65 -6.27
N PRO A 44 -8.37 3.94 -5.01
CA PRO A 44 -7.54 4.72 -4.11
C PRO A 44 -6.13 4.14 -3.95
N ALA A 45 -5.16 4.99 -3.59
CA ALA A 45 -3.79 4.54 -3.28
C ALA A 45 -3.71 3.66 -2.02
N MET A 46 -4.76 3.69 -1.19
CA MET A 46 -4.88 2.95 0.05
C MET A 46 -6.11 2.05 0.02
N GLU A 47 -5.98 0.86 0.59
CA GLU A 47 -7.08 -0.07 0.83
C GLU A 47 -7.16 -0.40 2.32
N ASN A 48 -8.32 -0.90 2.77
CA ASN A 48 -8.40 -1.51 4.08
C ASN A 48 -7.44 -2.69 4.15
N LEU A 49 -6.71 -2.82 5.25
CA LEU A 49 -5.70 -3.88 5.39
C LEU A 49 -6.33 -5.27 5.27
N ALA A 50 -7.55 -5.44 5.77
CA ALA A 50 -8.34 -6.67 5.60
C ALA A 50 -8.62 -7.04 4.13
N THR A 51 -8.64 -6.07 3.20
CA THR A 51 -8.79 -6.34 1.76
C THR A 51 -7.50 -6.93 1.15
N LEU A 52 -6.33 -6.54 1.68
CA LEU A 52 -5.03 -6.89 1.13
C LEU A 52 -4.44 -8.18 1.73
N LEU A 53 -4.72 -8.45 3.01
CA LEU A 53 -4.12 -9.57 3.73
C LEU A 53 -4.53 -10.94 3.17
N GLY A 54 -3.58 -11.87 3.14
CA GLY A 54 -3.78 -13.25 2.69
C GLY A 54 -3.99 -13.39 1.18
N LYS A 55 -3.99 -12.29 0.40
CA LYS A 55 -4.12 -12.32 -1.06
C LYS A 55 -2.80 -12.58 -1.78
N TYR A 56 -1.69 -12.36 -1.11
CA TYR A 56 -0.34 -12.48 -1.67
C TYR A 56 0.50 -13.58 -0.98
N GLY A 57 -0.15 -14.47 -0.21
CA GLY A 57 0.52 -15.47 0.63
C GLY A 57 1.26 -14.87 1.83
N ASP A 58 1.81 -15.73 2.69
CA ASP A 58 2.45 -15.31 3.95
C ASP A 58 3.69 -14.44 3.75
N GLU A 59 4.40 -14.60 2.62
CA GLU A 59 5.54 -13.75 2.26
C GLU A 59 5.08 -12.41 1.70
N GLY A 60 4.03 -12.37 0.88
CA GLY A 60 3.51 -11.15 0.29
C GLY A 60 2.94 -10.18 1.33
N ASP A 61 2.33 -10.70 2.40
CA ASP A 61 1.82 -9.89 3.52
C ASP A 61 2.94 -9.12 4.26
N LYS A 62 4.21 -9.56 4.14
CA LYS A 62 5.37 -8.88 4.72
C LYS A 62 5.86 -7.71 3.87
N LEU A 63 5.47 -7.66 2.59
CA LEU A 63 5.88 -6.63 1.63
C LEU A 63 4.92 -5.43 1.60
N LEU A 64 3.77 -5.54 2.28
CA LEU A 64 2.77 -4.48 2.33
C LEU A 64 3.25 -3.30 3.19
N PHE A 65 3.20 -2.10 2.60
CA PHE A 65 3.31 -0.86 3.37
C PHE A 65 2.01 -0.63 4.16
N ARG A 66 2.08 -0.81 5.48
CA ARG A 66 0.99 -0.54 6.41
C ARG A 66 1.00 0.93 6.84
N ILE A 67 -0.18 1.50 7.03
CA ILE A 67 -0.36 2.90 7.42
C ILE A 67 -0.84 2.92 8.86
N LEU A 68 -0.02 3.53 9.73
CA LEU A 68 -0.35 3.72 11.13
C LEU A 68 -1.64 4.54 11.26
N ASN A 69 -2.52 4.12 12.17
CA ASN A 69 -3.73 4.86 12.47
C ASN A 69 -3.37 6.28 12.95
N SER A 70 -4.20 7.26 12.57
CA SER A 70 -4.01 8.64 13.00
C SER A 70 -4.38 8.79 14.49
N GLY A 71 -3.85 9.83 15.14
CA GLY A 71 -4.04 10.05 16.58
C GLY A 71 -3.16 9.12 17.42
N ASP A 72 -3.63 8.74 18.61
CA ASP A 72 -2.94 7.79 19.47
C ASP A 72 -3.25 6.35 19.04
N ALA A 73 -2.52 5.88 18.02
CA ALA A 73 -2.70 4.54 17.45
C ALA A 73 -2.49 3.40 18.46
N PHE A 74 -1.78 3.67 19.55
CA PHE A 74 -1.43 2.69 20.57
C PHE A 74 -2.32 2.76 21.80
N SER A 75 -3.31 3.67 21.81
CA SER A 75 -4.23 3.84 22.93
C SER A 75 -4.97 2.53 23.24
N GLY A 76 -4.95 2.13 24.51
CA GLY A 76 -5.64 0.91 24.97
C GLY A 76 -5.01 -0.40 24.51
N ILE A 77 -3.78 -0.39 23.97
CA ILE A 77 -3.04 -1.60 23.65
C ILE A 77 -2.34 -2.14 24.91
N ASP A 78 -2.69 -3.37 25.29
CA ASP A 78 -1.89 -4.14 26.24
C ASP A 78 -0.71 -4.79 25.51
N PHE A 79 0.46 -4.16 25.60
CA PHE A 79 1.68 -4.65 24.97
C PHE A 79 2.13 -6.00 25.52
N GLN A 80 1.82 -6.36 26.77
CA GLN A 80 2.25 -7.63 27.36
C GLN A 80 1.59 -8.81 26.65
N SER A 81 0.34 -8.65 26.20
CA SER A 81 -0.37 -9.66 25.39
C SER A 81 0.30 -9.98 24.05
N TYR A 82 1.19 -9.11 23.57
CA TYR A 82 1.95 -9.30 22.32
C TYR A 82 3.37 -9.80 22.55
N ARG A 83 3.80 -10.02 23.80
CA ARG A 83 5.14 -10.54 24.09
C ARG A 83 5.23 -12.01 23.69
N LEU A 84 6.34 -12.41 23.09
CA LEU A 84 6.63 -13.80 22.78
C LEU A 84 7.19 -14.49 24.04
N ASP A 85 6.75 -15.72 24.29
CA ASP A 85 7.15 -16.47 25.48
C ASP A 85 8.67 -16.68 25.54
N GLY A 86 9.29 -16.27 26.66
CA GLY A 86 10.70 -16.51 26.93
C GLY A 86 11.69 -15.54 26.27
N GLU A 87 11.22 -14.48 25.60
CA GLU A 87 12.10 -13.49 24.95
C GLU A 87 11.64 -12.04 25.21
N ASP A 88 12.57 -11.08 25.06
CA ASP A 88 12.27 -9.64 25.03
C ASP A 88 11.77 -9.18 23.64
N GLN A 89 11.10 -10.08 22.92
CA GLN A 89 10.57 -9.85 21.58
C GLN A 89 9.04 -9.77 21.60
N TYR A 90 8.48 -8.92 20.73
CA TYR A 90 7.04 -8.76 20.55
C TYR A 90 6.60 -9.33 19.20
N ASN A 91 5.39 -9.89 19.14
CA ASN A 91 4.73 -10.28 17.91
C ASN A 91 4.30 -9.04 17.11
N SER A 92 5.26 -8.50 16.35
CA SER A 92 5.09 -7.30 15.52
C SER A 92 4.01 -7.46 14.45
N LYS A 93 3.80 -8.69 13.94
CA LYS A 93 2.73 -8.99 12.97
C LYS A 93 1.36 -8.77 13.61
N ALA A 94 1.13 -9.32 14.80
CA ALA A 94 -0.14 -9.17 15.51
C ALA A 94 -0.36 -7.72 15.99
N LEU A 95 0.68 -7.06 16.52
CA LEU A 95 0.59 -5.67 16.96
C LEU A 95 0.28 -4.72 15.80
N SER A 96 0.96 -4.88 14.66
CA SER A 96 0.73 -4.04 13.48
C SER A 96 -0.67 -4.19 12.88
N LEU A 97 -1.33 -5.34 13.04
CA LEU A 97 -2.74 -5.50 12.68
C LEU A 97 -3.68 -4.71 13.59
N LYS A 98 -3.27 -4.43 14.83
CA LYS A 98 -4.06 -3.64 15.79
C LYS A 98 -3.91 -2.13 15.57
N VAL A 99 -2.72 -1.68 15.20
CA VAL A 99 -2.40 -0.25 15.05
C VAL A 99 -2.52 0.29 13.62
N CYS A 100 -2.69 -0.58 12.63
CA CYS A 100 -2.85 -0.20 11.23
C CYS A 100 -4.10 -0.84 10.65
N GLU A 101 -5.10 -0.02 10.28
CA GLU A 101 -6.31 -0.50 9.59
C GLU A 101 -6.21 -0.34 8.06
N LYS A 102 -5.21 0.39 7.57
CA LYS A 102 -5.00 0.75 6.15
C LYS A 102 -3.64 0.27 5.65
N GLY A 103 -3.57 -0.02 4.35
CA GLY A 103 -2.31 -0.32 3.65
C GLY A 103 -2.29 0.32 2.27
N LEU A 104 -1.09 0.58 1.74
CA LEU A 104 -0.94 1.02 0.35
C LEU A 104 -1.28 -0.13 -0.59
N ARG A 105 -1.90 0.19 -1.74
CA ARG A 105 -2.17 -0.80 -2.79
C ARG A 105 -0.87 -1.48 -3.22
N TYR A 106 -0.88 -2.81 -3.26
CA TYR A 106 0.27 -3.60 -3.67
C TYR A 106 0.23 -3.92 -5.17
N ASP A 107 -0.97 -4.16 -5.69
CA ASP A 107 -1.23 -4.38 -7.10
C ASP A 107 -2.55 -3.68 -7.53
N LEU A 108 -2.98 -3.94 -8.77
CA LEU A 108 -4.23 -3.40 -9.31
C LEU A 108 -5.38 -4.43 -9.31
N THR A 109 -5.09 -5.73 -9.18
CA THR A 109 -6.10 -6.80 -9.31
C THR A 109 -6.96 -6.94 -8.08
N VAL A 110 -6.37 -6.87 -6.88
CA VAL A 110 -7.15 -6.96 -5.62
C VAL A 110 -8.09 -5.76 -5.46
N PRO A 111 -7.65 -4.50 -5.68
CA PRO A 111 -8.56 -3.36 -5.70
C PRO A 111 -9.64 -3.45 -6.78
N PHE A 112 -9.31 -3.99 -7.96
CA PHE A 112 -10.29 -4.20 -9.02
C PHE A 112 -11.35 -5.23 -8.62
N ALA A 113 -10.96 -6.36 -8.06
CA ALA A 113 -11.91 -7.37 -7.58
C ALA A 113 -12.84 -6.79 -6.50
N ARG A 114 -12.32 -5.98 -5.57
CA ARG A 114 -13.14 -5.24 -4.61
C ARG A 114 -14.14 -4.33 -5.31
N TYR A 115 -13.69 -3.54 -6.30
CA TYR A 115 -14.55 -2.62 -7.03
C TYR A 115 -15.73 -3.35 -7.69
N VAL A 116 -15.46 -4.49 -8.36
CA VAL A 116 -16.48 -5.33 -9.02
C VAL A 116 -17.47 -5.94 -8.02
N VAL A 117 -17.05 -6.28 -6.80
CA VAL A 117 -17.97 -6.81 -5.78
C VAL A 117 -18.88 -5.71 -5.19
N GLN A 118 -18.45 -4.46 -5.24
CA GLN A 118 -19.17 -3.33 -4.64
C GLN A 118 -20.14 -2.61 -5.59
N HIS A 119 -20.07 -2.89 -6.89
CA HIS A 119 -20.85 -2.22 -7.94
C HIS A 119 -21.48 -3.26 -8.87
#